data_AF-A0A7C7UGC8-F1
#
_entry.id   AF-A0A7C7UGC8-F1
#
_cell.length_a   1.000
_cell.length_b   1.000
_cell.length_c   1.000
_cell.angle_alpha   90.00
_cell.angle_beta   90.00
_cell.angle_gamma   90.00
#
_symmetry.space_group_name_H-M   'P 1'
#
loop_
_entity.id
_entity.type
_entity.pdbx_description
1 polymer ?
#
loop_
_entity_poly.entity_id
_entity_poly.type
_entity_poly.pdbx_seq_one_letter_code
_entity_poly.pdbx_strand_id
1 'polypeptide(L)' 'MSDLKAYDRWLERLYSKLPKTATTRERFEIPEIQSIIAGNRTVIRNLRQVAEALNRRPDHLLRFLSKELATAGGFEGEMA' A
#
# COMPACT_ATOMS: atom_id res chain seq x y z
N MET A 1 30.47 33.84 9.11
CA MET A 1 29.34 33.79 10.08
C MET A 1 28.03 34.39 9.56
N SER A 2 27.99 34.99 8.37
CA SER A 2 26.76 35.52 7.75
C SER A 2 25.87 34.44 7.12
N ASP A 3 26.45 33.37 6.56
CA ASP A 3 25.71 32.32 5.84
C ASP A 3 24.84 31.42 6.73
N LEU A 4 25.27 31.13 7.97
CA LEU A 4 24.49 30.30 8.90
C LEU A 4 23.13 30.92 9.21
N LYS A 5 23.07 32.25 9.37
CA LYS A 5 21.81 32.98 9.60
C LYS A 5 20.89 32.96 8.38
N ALA A 6 21.45 32.91 7.17
CA ALA A 6 20.67 32.78 5.94
C ALA A 6 20.11 31.36 5.79
N TYR A 7 20.92 30.36 6.13
CA TYR A 7 20.53 28.96 6.15
C TYR A 7 19.39 28.69 7.14
N ASP A 8 19.50 29.17 8.38
CA ASP A 8 18.46 29.00 9.41
C ASP A 8 17.12 29.61 8.98
N ARG A 9 17.17 30.80 8.36
CA ARG A 9 15.97 31.45 7.80
C ARG A 9 15.31 30.63 6.69
N TRP A 10 16.11 30.01 5.81
CA TRP A 10 15.56 29.15 4.76
C TRP A 10 15.01 27.84 5.31
N LEU A 11 15.64 27.30 6.35
CA LEU A 11 15.21 26.09 7.03
C LEU A 11 13.85 26.30 7.75
N GLU A 12 13.69 27.40 8.48
CA GLU A 12 12.40 27.76 9.11
C GLU A 12 11.29 27.97 8.07
N ARG A 13 11.63 28.59 6.93
CA ARG A 13 10.69 28.76 5.81
C ARG A 13 10.29 27.42 5.19
N LEU A 14 11.21 26.46 5.11
CA LEU A 14 10.93 25.12 4.59
C LEU A 14 10.01 24.37 5.55
N TYR A 15 10.31 24.34 6.85
CA TYR A 15 9.50 23.65 7.85
C TYR A 15 8.12 24.27 8.08
N SER A 16 7.97 25.59 7.91
CA SER A 16 6.66 26.26 7.97
C SER A 16 5.77 25.98 6.76
N LYS A 17 6.36 25.67 5.59
CA LYS A 17 5.64 25.34 4.35
C LYS A 17 5.42 23.85 4.16
N LEU A 18 6.23 23.02 4.79
CA LEU A 18 6.00 21.59 4.81
C LEU A 18 4.66 21.33 5.51
N PRO A 19 3.73 20.58 4.89
CA PRO A 19 2.56 20.12 5.62
C PRO A 19 3.08 19.39 6.86
N LYS A 20 2.50 19.68 8.05
CA LYS A 20 2.87 19.00 9.30
C LYS A 20 2.88 17.51 8.99
N THR A 21 4.07 16.92 8.84
CA THR A 21 4.20 15.54 8.44
C THR A 21 3.40 14.77 9.46
N ALA A 22 2.28 14.17 9.05
CA ALA A 22 1.58 13.19 9.85
C ALA A 22 2.59 12.05 10.03
N THR A 23 3.44 12.20 11.04
CA THR A 23 4.40 11.22 11.50
C THR A 23 3.65 10.24 12.38
N THR A 24 2.42 9.92 12.04
CA THR A 24 1.88 8.61 12.32
C THR A 24 2.47 7.71 11.23
N ARG A 25 3.77 7.41 11.38
CA ARG A 25 4.34 6.20 10.80
C ARG A 25 3.79 5.04 11.63
N GLU A 26 2.48 4.83 11.56
CA GLU A 26 1.96 3.51 11.88
C GLU A 26 2.73 2.54 11.00
N ARG A 27 3.28 1.49 11.62
CA ARG A 27 3.90 0.43 10.83
C ARG A 27 2.81 -0.04 9.89
N PHE A 28 3.16 -0.09 8.61
CA PHE A 28 2.27 -0.66 7.62
C PHE A 28 2.00 -2.11 8.00
N GLU A 29 0.83 -2.38 8.58
CA GLU A 29 0.38 -3.72 8.96
C GLU A 29 -0.42 -4.28 7.79
N ILE A 30 0.12 -5.33 7.16
CA ILE A 30 -0.61 -6.07 6.14
C ILE A 30 -1.66 -6.91 6.87
N PRO A 31 -2.96 -6.81 6.52
CA PRO A 31 -3.98 -7.65 7.12
C PRO A 31 -3.71 -9.13 6.81
N GLU A 32 -4.04 -10.03 7.74
CA GLU A 32 -3.85 -11.47 7.54
C GLU A 32 -4.60 -11.97 6.30
N ILE A 33 -3.92 -12.71 5.44
CA ILE A 33 -4.50 -13.19 4.18
C ILE A 33 -5.44 -14.36 4.47
N GLN A 34 -6.71 -14.19 4.14
CA GLN A 34 -7.73 -15.23 4.23
C GLN A 34 -7.82 -15.96 2.88
N SER A 35 -7.08 -17.07 2.77
CA SER A 35 -7.09 -17.92 1.59
C SER A 35 -7.74 -19.28 1.87
N ILE A 36 -8.41 -19.82 0.85
CA ILE A 36 -8.99 -21.15 0.85
C ILE A 36 -8.41 -21.90 -0.35
N ILE A 37 -7.87 -23.09 -0.09
CA ILE A 37 -7.37 -23.98 -1.13
C ILE A 37 -8.48 -25.00 -1.43
N ALA A 38 -9.09 -24.88 -2.61
CA ALA A 38 -10.10 -25.78 -3.12
C ALA A 38 -9.50 -26.64 -4.25
N GLY A 39 -8.89 -27.76 -3.88
CA GLY A 39 -8.22 -28.65 -4.83
C GLY A 39 -7.05 -27.96 -5.52
N ASN A 40 -7.17 -27.73 -6.84
CA ASN A 40 -6.15 -27.03 -7.64
C ASN A 40 -6.37 -25.51 -7.75
N ARG A 41 -7.38 -24.95 -7.07
CA ARG A 41 -7.70 -23.52 -7.08
C ARG A 41 -7.47 -22.90 -5.71
N THR A 42 -6.85 -21.73 -5.69
CA THR A 42 -6.68 -20.92 -4.47
C THR A 42 -7.57 -19.69 -4.55
N VAL A 43 -8.47 -19.53 -3.59
CA VAL A 43 -9.40 -18.39 -3.51
C VAL A 43 -8.97 -17.48 -2.36
N ILE A 44 -8.74 -16.20 -2.63
CA ILE A 44 -8.39 -15.19 -1.63
C ILE A 44 -9.63 -14.34 -1.35
N ARG A 45 -10.20 -14.45 -0.14
CA ARG A 45 -11.43 -13.73 0.23
C ARG A 45 -11.21 -12.24 0.48
N ASN A 46 -10.07 -11.88 1.07
CA ASN A 46 -9.79 -10.51 1.50
C ASN A 46 -8.81 -9.75 0.58
N LEU A 47 -8.75 -10.11 -0.71
CA LEU A 47 -7.84 -9.47 -1.67
C LEU A 47 -8.04 -7.94 -1.75
N ARG A 48 -9.29 -7.48 -1.63
CA ARG A 48 -9.64 -6.05 -1.62
C ARG A 48 -9.05 -5.30 -0.42
N GLN A 49 -9.15 -5.88 0.77
CA GLN A 49 -8.59 -5.30 2.00
C GLN A 49 -7.06 -5.24 1.94
N VAL A 50 -6.42 -6.29 1.40
CA VAL A 50 -4.96 -6.32 1.19
C VAL A 50 -4.54 -5.26 0.17
N ALA A 51 -5.29 -5.11 -0.93
CA ALA A 51 -5.00 -4.09 -1.94
C ALA A 51 -5.18 -2.66 -1.40
N GLU A 52 -6.21 -2.43 -0.58
CA GLU A 52 -6.47 -1.16 0.09
C GLU A 52 -5.37 -0.80 1.10
N ALA A 53 -4.93 -1.77 1.91
CA ALA A 53 -3.79 -1.60 2.80
C ALA A 53 -2.54 -1.17 1.99
N LEU A 54 -2.24 -1.87 0.90
CA LEU A 54 -1.11 -1.55 0.01
C LEU A 54 -1.28 -0.23 -0.78
N ASN A 55 -2.43 0.44 -0.65
CA ASN A 55 -2.80 1.62 -1.43
C ASN A 55 -2.68 1.36 -2.95
N ARG A 56 -3.26 0.25 -3.40
CA ARG A 56 -3.26 -0.24 -4.79
C ARG A 56 -4.65 -0.71 -5.21
N ARG A 57 -4.89 -0.69 -6.53
CA ARG A 57 -6.10 -1.28 -7.11
C ARG A 57 -6.00 -2.82 -7.09
N PRO A 58 -7.09 -3.55 -6.81
CA PRO A 58 -7.09 -5.01 -6.78
C PRO A 58 -6.66 -5.62 -8.12
N ASP A 59 -6.99 -4.99 -9.25
CA ASP A 59 -6.61 -5.46 -10.60
C ASP A 59 -5.09 -5.54 -10.79
N HIS A 60 -4.36 -4.59 -10.19
CA HIS A 60 -2.90 -4.56 -10.29
C HIS A 60 -2.29 -5.72 -9.51
N LEU A 61 -2.85 -6.02 -8.34
CA LEU A 61 -2.40 -7.11 -7.48
C LEU A 61 -2.74 -8.48 -8.10
N LEU A 62 -3.93 -8.63 -8.68
CA LEU A 62 -4.32 -9.82 -9.42
C LEU A 62 -3.41 -10.06 -10.64
N ARG A 63 -3.13 -9.02 -11.43
CA ARG A 63 -2.22 -9.14 -12.58
C ARG A 63 -0.81 -9.53 -12.16
N PHE A 64 -0.34 -9.01 -11.03
CA PHE A 64 0.96 -9.39 -10.47
C PHE A 64 0.98 -10.87 -10.06
N LEU A 65 -0.03 -11.32 -9.30
CA LEU A 65 -0.14 -12.73 -8.88
C LEU A 65 -0.26 -13.68 -10.07
N SER A 66 -1.07 -13.35 -11.08
CA SER A 66 -1.19 -14.16 -12.29
C SER A 66 0.11 -14.29 -13.07
N LYS A 67 0.95 -13.25 -13.06
CA LYS A 67 2.27 -13.27 -13.70
C LYS A 67 3.25 -14.15 -12.93
N GLU A 68 3.34 -13.97 -11.60
CA GLU A 68 4.31 -14.70 -10.77
C GLU A 68 3.93 -16.18 -10.57
N LEU A 69 2.63 -16.48 -10.45
CA LEU A 69 2.13 -17.84 -10.24
C LEU A 69 1.82 -18.59 -11.54
N ALA A 70 2.05 -17.98 -12.71
CA ALA A 70 1.71 -18.53 -14.02
C ALA A 70 0.26 -19.08 -14.08
N THR A 71 -0.67 -18.43 -13.37
CA THR A 71 -2.04 -18.91 -13.18
C THR A 71 -3.03 -17.86 -13.68
N ALA A 72 -4.01 -18.30 -14.48
CA ALA A 72 -5.14 -17.45 -14.85
C ALA A 72 -6.03 -17.23 -13.61
N GLY A 73 -6.07 -16.00 -13.11
CA GLY A 73 -6.90 -15.59 -11.99
C GLY A 73 -8.02 -14.68 -12.47
N GLY A 74 -9.21 -14.85 -11.91
CA GLY A 74 -10.36 -13.97 -12.13
C GLY A 74 -10.76 -13.28 -10.83
N PHE A 75 -11.31 -12.08 -10.94
CA PHE A 75 -12.00 -11.44 -9.82
C PHE A 75 -13.48 -11.80 -9.92
N GLU A 76 -13.92 -12.76 -9.11
CA GLU A 76 -15.35 -12.94 -8.89
C GLU A 76 -15.74 -11.97 -7.76
N GLY A 77 -16.64 -11.03 -8.07
CA GLY A 77 -17.12 -10.04 -7.09
C GLY A 77 -17.66 -10.69 -5.82
N GLU A 78 -17.73 -9.93 -4.72
CA GLU A 78 -18.17 -10.39 -3.40
C GLU A 78 -19.30 -11.42 -3.53
N MET A 79 -18.97 -12.70 -3.30
CA MET A 79 -20.00 -13.67 -2.98
C MET A 79 -20.54 -13.22 -1.62
N ALA A 80 -21.78 -12.74 -1.66
CA ALA A 80 -22.54 -12.26 -0.52
C ALA A 80 -22.49 -13.23 0.67
#